data_AF-A0A6C0LGJ9-F1
#
_entry.id   AF-A0A6C0LGJ9-F1
#
_cell.length_a   1.000
_cell.length_b   1.000
_cell.length_c   1.000
_cell.angle_alpha   90.00
_cell.angle_beta   90.00
_cell.angle_gamma   90.00
#
_symmetry.space_group_name_H-M   'P 1'
#
loop_
_entity.id
_entity.type
_entity.pdbx_description
1 polymer ?
#
loop_
_entity_poly.entity_id
_entity_poly.type
_entity_poly.pdbx_seq_one_letter_code
_entity_poly.pdbx_strand_id
1 'polypeptide(L)'
;MAIVKTVLIVLAVLVVLYLVLNYFFKSSTSLTTMQSGTEKQVIEASTLPNNNNTSNYTYSMWFYIDDWNYRFGEPKVLLGRMDQDNHPSPSVVLGAMENDITISVACYPQDQTTGVTTDRSIVHKCPIKNIPLQSWVNLTISLYGRTLDVYIDGKLVRTCVLPGVAKVNPDANIQVTPMGGFSGWTSNFEYWDDATNPQQAYNIYKAGFGGSMLGDLFNKYRIKISFLEDNQEQGSFEI
;
A
#
# COMPACT_ATOMS: atom_id res chain seq x y z
N MET A 1 24.14 -41.11 -14.72
CA MET A 1 23.40 -41.16 -13.43
C MET A 1 23.67 -39.95 -12.52
N ALA A 2 24.90 -39.45 -12.40
CA ALA A 2 25.20 -38.27 -11.56
C ALA A 2 24.44 -36.99 -11.98
N ILE A 3 24.37 -36.69 -13.29
CA ILE A 3 23.69 -35.49 -13.83
C ILE A 3 22.20 -35.48 -13.48
N VAL A 4 21.50 -36.63 -13.62
CA VAL A 4 20.07 -36.75 -13.30
C VAL A 4 19.82 -36.54 -11.81
N LYS A 5 20.73 -37.01 -10.94
CA LYS A 5 20.65 -36.82 -9.48
C LYS A 5 20.88 -35.34 -9.10
N THR A 6 21.83 -34.66 -9.75
CA THR A 6 22.06 -33.21 -9.56
C THR A 6 20.87 -32.38 -10.02
N VAL A 7 20.29 -32.69 -11.18
CA VAL A 7 19.09 -31.98 -11.68
C VAL A 7 17.90 -32.16 -10.74
N LEU A 8 17.67 -33.36 -10.22
CA LEU A 8 16.61 -33.62 -9.24
C LEU A 8 16.83 -32.86 -7.91
N ILE A 9 18.06 -32.75 -7.43
CA ILE A 9 18.38 -31.98 -6.21
C ILE A 9 18.15 -30.49 -6.46
N VAL A 10 18.61 -29.93 -7.59
CA VAL A 10 18.38 -28.51 -7.93
C VAL A 10 16.88 -28.21 -8.04
N LEU A 11 16.11 -29.11 -8.66
CA LEU A 11 14.67 -28.94 -8.81
C LEU A 11 13.94 -29.04 -7.45
N ALA A 12 14.37 -29.96 -6.57
CA ALA A 12 13.86 -30.04 -5.21
C ALA A 12 14.19 -28.79 -4.38
N VAL A 13 15.41 -28.24 -4.50
CA VAL A 13 15.80 -26.99 -3.86
C VAL A 13 14.98 -25.81 -4.39
N LEU A 14 14.72 -25.73 -5.69
CA LEU A 14 13.86 -24.70 -6.27
C LEU A 14 12.41 -24.80 -5.78
N VAL A 15 11.87 -26.00 -5.61
CA VAL A 15 10.53 -26.22 -5.06
C VAL A 15 10.46 -25.83 -3.58
N VAL A 16 11.45 -26.21 -2.77
CA VAL A 16 11.51 -25.81 -1.36
C VAL A 16 11.68 -24.29 -1.24
N LEU A 17 12.54 -23.69 -2.06
CA LEU A 17 12.71 -22.24 -2.14
C LEU A 17 11.38 -21.56 -2.50
N TYR A 18 10.67 -22.05 -3.52
CA TYR A 18 9.35 -21.55 -3.89
C TYR A 18 8.33 -21.63 -2.74
N LEU A 19 8.30 -22.75 -2.00
CA LEU A 19 7.39 -22.91 -0.86
C LEU A 19 7.74 -21.98 0.31
N VAL A 20 9.03 -21.79 0.60
CA VAL A 20 9.50 -20.86 1.64
C VAL A 20 9.18 -19.43 1.26
N LEU A 21 9.46 -19.03 0.01
CA LEU A 21 9.11 -17.70 -0.49
C LEU A 21 7.58 -17.49 -0.41
N ASN A 22 6.77 -18.42 -0.89
CA ASN A 22 5.32 -18.31 -0.81
C ASN A 22 4.80 -18.26 0.65
N TYR A 23 5.46 -18.92 1.60
CA TYR A 23 5.10 -18.85 3.01
C TYR A 23 5.45 -17.50 3.65
N PHE A 24 6.61 -16.94 3.34
CA PHE A 24 7.05 -15.64 3.90
C PHE A 24 6.44 -14.42 3.20
N PHE A 25 6.06 -14.52 1.93
CA PHE A 25 5.54 -13.40 1.13
C PHE A 25 4.01 -13.39 0.97
N LYS A 26 3.30 -14.26 1.68
CA LYS A 26 1.82 -14.39 1.63
C LYS A 26 1.02 -13.23 2.26
N SER A 27 1.70 -12.23 2.81
CA SER A 27 1.05 -11.15 3.58
C SER A 27 0.63 -9.94 2.74
N SER A 28 1.11 -9.81 1.51
CA SER A 28 0.79 -8.67 0.62
C SER A 28 0.30 -9.17 -0.72
N THR A 29 -0.87 -8.71 -1.14
CA THR A 29 -1.32 -8.86 -2.53
C THR A 29 -1.04 -7.54 -3.24
N SER A 30 -0.17 -7.54 -4.25
CA SER A 30 -0.11 -6.45 -5.22
C SER A 30 -1.33 -6.58 -6.13
N LEU A 31 -2.21 -5.59 -6.07
CA LEU A 31 -3.55 -5.64 -6.65
C LEU A 31 -3.64 -4.90 -7.97
N THR A 32 -2.67 -4.04 -8.29
CA THR A 32 -2.67 -3.26 -9.53
C THR A 32 -1.29 -3.16 -10.18
N THR A 33 -1.30 -3.15 -11.51
CA THR A 33 -0.14 -2.79 -12.33
C THR A 33 -0.09 -1.28 -12.56
N MET A 34 0.98 -0.78 -13.19
CA MET A 34 1.07 0.64 -13.57
C MET A 34 -0.06 1.01 -14.53
N GLN A 35 -0.78 2.10 -14.24
CA GLN A 35 -1.95 2.56 -14.97
C GLN A 35 -2.04 4.09 -14.97
N SER A 36 -2.75 4.66 -15.94
CA SER A 36 -2.99 6.11 -15.99
C SER A 36 -3.85 6.55 -14.81
N GLY A 37 -3.52 7.70 -14.23
CA GLY A 37 -4.27 8.34 -13.16
C GLY A 37 -5.65 8.87 -13.57
N THR A 38 -5.96 8.90 -14.88
CA THR A 38 -7.28 9.27 -15.41
C THR A 38 -8.22 8.10 -15.55
N GLU A 39 -7.70 6.87 -15.54
CA GLU A 39 -8.46 5.65 -15.74
C GLU A 39 -8.91 5.08 -14.39
N LYS A 40 -10.19 4.74 -14.28
CA LYS A 40 -10.75 4.14 -13.07
C LYS A 40 -10.32 2.69 -12.98
N GLN A 41 -9.85 2.26 -11.81
CA GLN A 41 -9.68 0.85 -11.49
C GLN A 41 -10.60 0.45 -10.34
N VAL A 42 -11.08 -0.79 -10.39
CA VAL A 42 -11.89 -1.40 -9.34
C VAL A 42 -11.16 -2.62 -8.85
N ILE A 43 -10.86 -2.63 -7.56
CA ILE A 43 -10.32 -3.79 -6.85
C ILE A 43 -11.49 -4.38 -6.07
N GLU A 44 -11.86 -5.59 -6.45
CA GLU A 44 -12.98 -6.31 -5.84
C GLU A 44 -12.65 -6.68 -4.39
N ALA A 45 -13.61 -6.51 -3.49
CA ALA A 45 -13.47 -6.83 -2.07
C ALA A 45 -13.02 -8.28 -1.81
N SER A 46 -13.41 -9.20 -2.70
CA SER A 46 -13.06 -10.62 -2.64
C SER A 46 -11.59 -10.91 -2.92
N THR A 47 -10.86 -9.97 -3.53
CA THR A 47 -9.42 -10.11 -3.81
C THR A 47 -8.56 -9.67 -2.62
N LEU A 48 -9.16 -9.04 -1.61
CA LEU A 48 -8.46 -8.54 -0.44
C LEU A 48 -8.21 -9.68 0.56
N PRO A 49 -6.97 -9.89 1.01
CA PRO A 49 -6.66 -10.86 2.05
C PRO A 49 -7.40 -10.54 3.36
N ASN A 50 -7.97 -11.56 4.01
CA ASN A 50 -8.51 -11.52 5.38
C ASN A 50 -9.32 -10.26 5.72
N ASN A 51 -10.24 -9.89 4.82
CA ASN A 51 -11.09 -8.72 4.92
C ASN A 51 -12.21 -8.92 5.97
N ASN A 52 -11.83 -9.15 7.23
CA ASN A 52 -12.69 -9.65 8.31
C ASN A 52 -13.23 -8.53 9.21
N ASN A 53 -13.51 -7.36 8.63
CA ASN A 53 -14.05 -6.18 9.34
C ASN A 53 -13.17 -5.70 10.52
N THR A 54 -11.86 -5.91 10.43
CA THR A 54 -10.89 -5.39 11.40
C THR A 54 -10.77 -3.89 11.22
N SER A 55 -10.71 -3.14 12.32
CA SER A 55 -10.37 -1.71 12.29
C SER A 55 -8.88 -1.46 11.98
N ASN A 56 -8.12 -2.52 11.72
CA ASN A 56 -6.71 -2.45 11.41
C ASN A 56 -6.53 -2.81 9.95
N TYR A 57 -5.80 -1.97 9.23
CA TYR A 57 -5.45 -2.23 7.84
C TYR A 57 -4.30 -1.32 7.42
N THR A 58 -3.62 -1.71 6.35
CA THR A 58 -2.65 -0.86 5.67
C THR A 58 -2.96 -0.80 4.18
N TYR A 59 -2.95 0.40 3.62
CA TYR A 59 -2.96 0.64 2.18
C TYR A 59 -1.62 1.24 1.77
N SER A 60 -1.03 0.76 0.69
CA SER A 60 0.12 1.41 0.03
C SER A 60 -0.17 1.59 -1.44
N MET A 61 0.26 2.73 -2.00
CA MET A 61 0.26 2.94 -3.43
C MET A 61 1.37 3.88 -3.85
N TRP A 62 1.78 3.73 -5.11
CA TRP A 62 2.62 4.69 -5.78
C TRP A 62 1.78 5.54 -6.71
N PHE A 63 2.04 6.84 -6.71
CA PHE A 63 1.45 7.74 -7.68
C PHE A 63 2.47 8.79 -8.14
N TYR A 64 2.29 9.25 -9.37
CA TYR A 64 3.11 10.29 -9.99
C TYR A 64 2.17 11.31 -10.59
N ILE A 65 2.30 12.58 -10.22
CA ILE A 65 1.44 13.65 -10.75
C ILE A 65 2.20 14.45 -11.81
N ASP A 66 1.68 14.44 -13.04
CA ASP A 66 2.22 15.18 -14.18
C ASP A 66 1.83 16.66 -14.13
N ASP A 67 0.52 16.92 -13.99
CA ASP A 67 -0.05 18.28 -13.96
C ASP A 67 -1.16 18.39 -12.91
N TRP A 68 -0.95 19.28 -11.93
CA TRP A 68 -1.94 19.57 -10.89
C TRP A 68 -3.14 20.36 -11.41
N ASN A 69 -2.96 21.14 -12.48
CA ASN A 69 -4.00 22.00 -13.06
C ASN A 69 -5.03 21.21 -13.87
N TYR A 70 -4.79 19.94 -14.16
CA TYR A 70 -5.81 19.06 -14.69
C TYR A 70 -7.05 19.14 -13.79
N ARG A 71 -8.23 19.48 -14.33
CA ARG A 71 -9.46 19.70 -13.53
C ARG A 71 -9.23 20.66 -12.35
N PHE A 72 -8.60 21.79 -12.62
CA PHE A 72 -8.36 22.83 -11.61
C PHE A 72 -9.65 23.26 -10.90
N GLY A 73 -9.61 23.45 -9.59
CA GLY A 73 -10.77 23.81 -8.77
C GLY A 73 -11.65 22.64 -8.36
N GLU A 74 -11.38 21.42 -8.84
CA GLU A 74 -12.09 20.21 -8.45
C GLU A 74 -11.22 19.26 -7.61
N PRO A 75 -11.74 18.70 -6.50
CA PRO A 75 -11.04 17.66 -5.77
C PRO A 75 -10.95 16.37 -6.61
N LYS A 76 -9.81 15.69 -6.56
CA LYS A 76 -9.57 14.48 -7.36
C LYS A 76 -9.40 13.30 -6.43
N VAL A 77 -10.24 12.29 -6.59
CA VAL A 77 -10.18 11.10 -5.75
C VAL A 77 -9.03 10.22 -6.26
N LEU A 78 -8.04 9.98 -5.40
CA LEU A 78 -6.95 9.04 -5.67
C LEU A 78 -7.38 7.61 -5.31
N LEU A 79 -8.02 7.47 -4.16
CA LEU A 79 -8.52 6.20 -3.63
C LEU A 79 -9.86 6.42 -2.92
N GLY A 80 -10.81 5.52 -3.10
CA GLY A 80 -12.05 5.51 -2.34
C GLY A 80 -12.54 4.10 -2.09
N ARG A 81 -12.69 3.73 -0.81
CA ARG A 81 -13.50 2.60 -0.38
C ARG A 81 -14.66 3.17 0.43
N MET A 82 -15.88 2.99 -0.06
CA MET A 82 -17.08 3.60 0.52
C MET A 82 -18.11 2.51 0.86
N ASP A 83 -18.81 2.66 1.98
CA ASP A 83 -19.94 1.81 2.31
C ASP A 83 -21.20 2.19 1.50
N GLN A 84 -22.31 1.47 1.73
CA GLN A 84 -23.59 1.69 1.03
C GLN A 84 -24.17 3.10 1.29
N ASP A 85 -23.79 3.74 2.39
CA ASP A 85 -24.23 5.07 2.80
C ASP A 85 -23.23 6.17 2.37
N ASN A 86 -22.22 5.84 1.56
CA ASN A 86 -21.11 6.71 1.14
C ASN A 86 -20.19 7.19 2.27
N HIS A 87 -20.08 6.45 3.37
CA HIS A 87 -19.08 6.70 4.39
C HIS A 87 -17.70 6.16 3.95
N PRO A 88 -16.62 6.97 4.04
CA PRO A 88 -15.29 6.56 3.56
C PRO A 88 -14.56 5.64 4.55
N SER A 89 -13.90 4.59 4.03
CA SER A 89 -13.08 3.66 4.82
C SER A 89 -11.94 3.00 4.03
N PRO A 90 -10.84 3.69 3.75
CA PRO A 90 -10.63 5.13 3.76
C PRO A 90 -10.96 5.75 2.39
N SER A 91 -10.95 7.09 2.32
CA SER A 91 -10.90 7.84 1.06
C SER A 91 -9.72 8.80 1.06
N VAL A 92 -8.99 8.84 -0.04
CA VAL A 92 -7.82 9.69 -0.28
C VAL A 92 -8.13 10.62 -1.44
N VAL A 93 -8.09 11.92 -1.18
CA VAL A 93 -8.49 12.95 -2.15
C VAL A 93 -7.39 13.99 -2.28
N LEU A 94 -6.95 14.23 -3.51
CA LEU A 94 -6.06 15.33 -3.86
C LEU A 94 -6.83 16.66 -3.79
N GLY A 95 -6.18 17.70 -3.29
CA GLY A 95 -6.72 19.05 -3.15
C GLY A 95 -7.21 19.64 -4.47
N ALA A 96 -8.17 20.56 -4.38
CA ALA A 96 -8.72 21.24 -5.54
C ALA A 96 -7.79 22.32 -6.13
N MET A 97 -6.96 22.93 -5.27
CA MET A 97 -6.12 24.09 -5.61
C MET A 97 -4.68 23.92 -5.09
N GLU A 98 -4.53 23.55 -3.82
CA GLU A 98 -3.23 23.29 -3.18
C GLU A 98 -2.81 21.83 -3.38
N ASN A 99 -1.51 21.57 -3.50
CA ASN A 99 -0.88 20.25 -3.64
C ASN A 99 -0.93 19.45 -2.34
N ASP A 100 -2.15 19.17 -1.89
CA ASP A 100 -2.43 18.51 -0.62
C ASP A 100 -3.17 17.21 -0.85
N ILE A 101 -3.09 16.33 0.14
CA ILE A 101 -3.89 15.12 0.22
C ILE A 101 -4.76 15.20 1.46
N THR A 102 -6.05 14.89 1.33
CA THR A 102 -6.94 14.70 2.47
C THR A 102 -7.36 13.25 2.55
N ILE A 103 -7.03 12.61 3.68
CA ILE A 103 -7.48 11.26 3.99
C ILE A 103 -8.70 11.36 4.90
N SER A 104 -9.80 10.74 4.51
CA SER A 104 -11.06 10.73 5.25
C SER A 104 -11.41 9.32 5.70
N VAL A 105 -11.76 9.17 6.98
CA VAL A 105 -12.17 7.89 7.58
C VAL A 105 -13.42 8.11 8.41
N ALA A 106 -14.46 7.34 8.12
CA ALA A 106 -15.66 7.29 8.94
C ALA A 106 -15.41 6.44 10.19
N CYS A 107 -15.88 6.93 11.32
CA CYS A 107 -15.68 6.32 12.62
C CYS A 107 -17.00 6.23 13.36
N TYR A 108 -17.11 5.26 14.26
CA TYR A 108 -18.15 5.24 15.29
C TYR A 108 -17.65 6.05 16.48
N PRO A 109 -18.17 7.28 16.72
CA PRO A 109 -17.67 8.12 17.79
C PRO A 109 -17.98 7.48 19.13
N GLN A 110 -16.97 7.52 20.01
CA GLN A 110 -17.09 7.10 21.39
C GLN A 110 -17.34 8.34 22.25
N ASP A 111 -18.37 8.28 23.10
CA ASP A 111 -18.59 9.31 24.11
C ASP A 111 -17.39 9.37 25.06
N GLN A 112 -16.77 10.54 25.19
CA GLN A 112 -15.53 10.71 25.95
C GLN A 112 -15.71 10.54 27.47
N THR A 113 -16.93 10.65 27.96
CA THR A 113 -17.25 10.58 29.40
C THR A 113 -17.75 9.21 29.83
N THR A 114 -18.54 8.55 28.97
CA THR A 114 -19.15 7.25 29.27
C THR A 114 -18.43 6.08 28.59
N GLY A 115 -17.59 6.35 27.60
CA GLY A 115 -16.93 5.32 26.79
C GLY A 115 -17.90 4.55 25.88
N VAL A 116 -19.16 4.98 25.79
CA VAL A 116 -20.19 4.30 24.99
C VAL A 116 -20.04 4.69 23.52
N THR A 117 -19.98 3.69 22.65
CA THR A 117 -20.00 3.89 21.19
C THR A 117 -21.42 4.20 20.74
N THR A 118 -21.58 5.27 19.96
CA THR A 118 -22.88 5.62 19.37
C THR A 118 -23.01 5.07 17.95
N ASP A 119 -24.22 4.73 17.51
CA ASP A 119 -24.51 4.28 16.14
C ASP A 119 -24.39 5.39 15.07
N ARG A 120 -24.04 6.62 15.48
CA ARG A 120 -23.81 7.72 14.55
C ARG A 120 -22.48 7.52 13.85
N SER A 121 -22.37 7.93 12.59
CA SER A 121 -21.09 8.00 11.87
C SER A 121 -20.52 9.42 11.94
N ILE A 122 -19.23 9.54 12.19
CA ILE A 122 -18.49 10.80 12.03
C ILE A 122 -17.34 10.60 11.06
N VAL A 123 -17.19 11.51 10.09
CA VAL A 123 -16.05 11.49 9.17
C VAL A 123 -14.93 12.36 9.74
N HIS A 124 -13.81 11.73 10.06
CA HIS A 124 -12.59 12.43 10.46
C HIS A 124 -11.68 12.65 9.24
N LYS A 125 -11.09 13.84 9.14
CA LYS A 125 -10.20 14.23 8.04
C LYS A 125 -8.77 14.42 8.54
N CYS A 126 -7.82 13.80 7.87
CA CYS A 126 -6.39 13.91 8.11
C CYS A 126 -5.72 14.52 6.86
N PRO A 127 -5.53 15.86 6.83
CA PRO A 127 -4.89 16.52 5.70
C PRO A 127 -3.36 16.40 5.76
N ILE A 128 -2.71 16.26 4.62
CA ILE A 128 -1.26 16.26 4.43
C ILE A 128 -0.98 17.36 3.42
N LYS A 129 -0.10 18.28 3.79
CA LYS A 129 0.20 19.47 3.00
C LYS A 129 1.45 19.25 2.15
N ASN A 130 1.50 19.91 0.99
CA ASN A 130 2.69 20.02 0.16
C ASN A 130 3.27 18.67 -0.30
N ILE A 131 2.48 17.84 -0.97
CA ILE A 131 3.01 16.62 -1.59
C ILE A 131 3.93 16.96 -2.78
N PRO A 132 5.00 16.17 -3.01
CA PRO A 132 5.86 16.34 -4.18
C PRO A 132 5.08 16.16 -5.49
N LEU A 133 5.42 16.97 -6.49
CA LEU A 133 4.88 16.89 -7.84
C LEU A 133 6.00 16.49 -8.81
N GLN A 134 5.66 15.92 -9.96
CA GLN A 134 6.62 15.48 -10.98
C GLN A 134 7.70 14.50 -10.46
N SER A 135 7.32 13.72 -9.45
CA SER A 135 8.12 12.63 -8.89
C SER A 135 7.21 11.50 -8.44
N TRP A 136 7.73 10.27 -8.42
CA TRP A 136 7.02 9.14 -7.82
C TRP A 136 6.95 9.32 -6.31
N VAL A 137 5.74 9.29 -5.77
CA VAL A 137 5.46 9.40 -4.34
C VAL A 137 4.82 8.10 -3.89
N ASN A 138 5.37 7.53 -2.81
CA ASN A 138 4.73 6.42 -2.11
C ASN A 138 3.87 6.96 -0.97
N LEU A 139 2.58 6.61 -0.98
CA LEU A 139 1.67 6.88 0.12
C LEU A 139 1.31 5.57 0.80
N THR A 140 1.67 5.44 2.08
CA THR A 140 1.22 4.34 2.94
C THR A 140 0.35 4.89 4.06
N ILE A 141 -0.82 4.28 4.24
CA ILE A 141 -1.80 4.62 5.26
C ILE A 141 -1.95 3.39 6.14
N SER A 142 -1.59 3.52 7.41
CA SER A 142 -1.68 2.47 8.42
C SER A 142 -2.71 2.88 9.46
N LEU A 143 -3.77 2.10 9.61
CA LEU A 143 -4.76 2.31 10.65
C LEU A 143 -4.60 1.24 11.72
N TYR A 144 -4.43 1.66 12.97
CA TYR A 144 -4.41 0.79 14.14
C TYR A 144 -5.43 1.26 15.17
N GLY A 145 -6.60 0.61 15.19
CA GLY A 145 -7.71 0.94 16.08
C GLY A 145 -8.25 2.37 15.87
N ARG A 146 -7.70 3.33 16.61
CA ARG A 146 -8.06 4.76 16.59
C ARG A 146 -6.93 5.66 16.10
N THR A 147 -5.82 5.10 15.66
CA THR A 147 -4.65 5.86 15.23
C THR A 147 -4.44 5.63 13.74
N LEU A 148 -4.47 6.71 12.96
CA LEU A 148 -4.20 6.72 11.53
C LEU A 148 -2.82 7.32 11.29
N ASP A 149 -1.86 6.49 10.96
CA ASP A 149 -0.51 6.88 10.59
C ASP A 149 -0.38 6.99 9.06
N VAL A 150 0.21 8.10 8.62
CA VAL A 150 0.40 8.42 7.21
C VAL A 150 1.88 8.56 6.93
N TYR A 151 2.36 7.72 6.03
CA TYR A 151 3.74 7.72 5.57
C TYR A 151 3.81 8.22 4.14
N ILE A 152 4.77 9.10 3.89
CA ILE A 152 5.15 9.54 2.55
C ILE A 152 6.60 9.11 2.34
N ASP A 153 6.86 8.39 1.26
CA ASP A 153 8.19 7.87 0.91
C ASP A 153 8.85 7.10 2.07
N GLY A 154 8.04 6.27 2.75
CA GLY A 154 8.48 5.44 3.87
C GLY A 154 8.76 6.18 5.18
N LYS A 155 8.50 7.50 5.25
CA LYS A 155 8.66 8.31 6.48
C LYS A 155 7.32 8.71 7.04
N LEU A 156 7.17 8.62 8.37
CA LEU A 156 5.96 9.08 9.06
C LEU A 156 5.84 10.60 8.94
N VAL A 157 4.82 11.08 8.22
CA VAL A 157 4.57 12.52 8.03
C VAL A 157 3.49 13.01 8.97
N ARG A 158 2.49 12.18 9.29
CA ARG A 158 1.39 12.58 10.14
C ARG A 158 0.76 11.39 10.86
N THR A 159 0.38 11.63 12.12
CA THR A 159 -0.47 10.73 12.91
C THR A 159 -1.75 11.48 13.25
N CYS A 160 -2.91 10.88 12.95
CA CYS A 160 -4.23 11.42 13.24
C CYS A 160 -4.96 10.50 14.21
N VAL A 161 -5.46 11.07 15.32
CA VAL A 161 -6.23 10.34 16.32
C VAL A 161 -7.72 10.44 15.98
N LEU A 162 -8.34 9.29 15.73
CA LEU A 162 -9.74 9.19 15.40
C LEU A 162 -10.64 9.32 16.64
N PRO A 163 -11.84 9.94 16.49
CA PRO A 163 -12.81 10.08 17.59
C PRO A 163 -13.43 8.75 18.04
N GLY A 164 -13.14 7.65 17.35
CA GLY A 164 -13.53 6.30 17.70
C GLY A 164 -12.95 5.29 16.71
N VAL A 165 -13.43 4.05 16.77
CA VAL A 165 -12.98 2.98 15.85
C VAL A 165 -13.47 3.26 14.43
N ALA A 166 -12.64 2.96 13.44
CA ALA A 166 -13.04 3.13 12.04
C ALA A 166 -14.19 2.20 11.67
N LYS A 167 -15.14 2.71 10.90
CA LYS A 167 -16.24 1.96 10.30
C LYS A 167 -15.73 1.31 9.03
N VAL A 168 -15.42 0.02 9.08
CA VAL A 168 -14.95 -0.76 7.93
C VAL A 168 -16.15 -1.49 7.31
N ASN A 169 -16.19 -1.54 5.98
CA ASN A 169 -17.13 -2.39 5.26
C ASN A 169 -16.32 -3.42 4.45
N PRO A 170 -16.35 -4.70 4.83
CA PRO A 170 -15.58 -5.72 4.12
C PRO A 170 -16.08 -5.88 2.69
N ASP A 171 -17.38 -5.81 2.42
CA ASP A 171 -17.95 -6.07 1.10
C ASP A 171 -17.77 -4.90 0.12
N ALA A 172 -17.26 -3.75 0.58
CA ALA A 172 -17.04 -2.58 -0.26
C ALA A 172 -15.78 -2.74 -1.13
N ASN A 173 -15.98 -2.64 -2.44
CA ASN A 173 -14.90 -2.56 -3.42
C ASN A 173 -14.09 -1.27 -3.25
N ILE A 174 -12.82 -1.36 -3.62
CA ILE A 174 -11.92 -0.22 -3.64
C ILE A 174 -11.90 0.36 -5.06
N GLN A 175 -12.07 1.67 -5.16
CA GLN A 175 -11.96 2.40 -6.41
C GLN A 175 -10.68 3.24 -6.41
N VAL A 176 -9.80 3.00 -7.37
CA VAL A 176 -8.63 3.84 -7.62
C VAL A 176 -8.97 4.79 -8.77
N THR A 177 -8.64 6.06 -8.58
CA THR A 177 -8.84 7.13 -9.58
C THR A 177 -10.23 7.18 -10.23
N PRO A 178 -11.34 7.10 -9.46
CA PRO A 178 -12.67 7.22 -10.04
C PRO A 178 -12.94 8.63 -10.57
N MET A 179 -14.00 8.75 -11.37
CA MET A 179 -14.52 10.03 -11.87
C MET A 179 -13.49 10.86 -12.68
N GLY A 180 -12.61 10.19 -13.44
CA GLY A 180 -11.57 10.85 -14.26
C GLY A 180 -10.31 11.24 -13.49
N GLY A 181 -10.21 10.90 -12.20
CA GLY A 181 -8.98 10.95 -11.41
C GLY A 181 -8.13 12.21 -11.58
N PHE A 182 -6.84 12.03 -11.86
CA PHE A 182 -5.83 13.09 -11.98
C PHE A 182 -4.88 12.86 -13.17
N SER A 183 -4.17 13.90 -13.61
CA SER A 183 -3.14 13.77 -14.65
C SER A 183 -1.86 13.19 -14.05
N GLY A 184 -1.54 11.96 -14.44
CA GLY A 184 -0.42 11.23 -13.88
C GLY A 184 -0.56 9.71 -14.00
N TRP A 185 0.10 9.00 -13.10
CA TRP A 185 0.16 7.54 -13.07
C TRP A 185 -0.06 7.01 -11.67
N THR A 186 -0.67 5.82 -11.55
CA THR A 186 -0.71 5.02 -10.33
C THR A 186 -0.01 3.69 -10.55
N SER A 187 0.58 3.11 -9.51
CA SER A 187 1.21 1.80 -9.58
C SER A 187 1.29 1.11 -8.22
N ASN A 188 1.48 -0.22 -8.28
CA ASN A 188 1.76 -1.10 -7.15
C ASN A 188 0.86 -0.80 -5.94
N PHE A 189 -0.45 -0.92 -6.14
CA PHE A 189 -1.39 -0.82 -5.03
C PHE A 189 -1.35 -2.11 -4.21
N GLU A 190 -1.09 -1.97 -2.91
CA GLU A 190 -0.97 -3.08 -1.98
C GLU A 190 -1.89 -2.87 -0.77
N TYR A 191 -2.39 -3.97 -0.23
CA TYR A 191 -3.22 -4.00 0.95
C TYR A 191 -2.76 -5.07 1.94
N TRP A 192 -2.80 -4.71 3.22
CA TRP A 192 -2.63 -5.62 4.36
C TRP A 192 -3.82 -5.49 5.30
N ASP A 193 -4.20 -6.61 5.91
CA ASP A 193 -5.28 -6.78 6.88
C ASP A 193 -4.92 -6.33 8.31
N ASP A 194 -3.71 -5.80 8.52
CA ASP A 194 -3.23 -5.31 9.80
C ASP A 194 -2.45 -3.98 9.65
N ALA A 195 -2.22 -3.34 10.78
CA ALA A 195 -1.44 -2.11 10.85
C ALA A 195 0.05 -2.38 10.59
N THR A 196 0.69 -1.47 9.88
CA THR A 196 2.13 -1.47 9.65
C THR A 196 2.85 -0.49 10.58
N ASN A 197 4.03 -0.89 11.03
CA ASN A 197 4.95 -0.06 11.81
C ASN A 197 5.91 0.73 10.87
N PRO A 198 6.66 1.72 11.39
CA PRO A 198 7.55 2.54 10.57
C PRO A 198 8.61 1.76 9.77
N GLN A 199 9.15 0.67 10.32
CA GLN A 199 10.13 -0.15 9.61
C GLN A 199 9.49 -0.92 8.46
N GLN A 200 8.27 -1.42 8.64
CA GLN A 200 7.50 -2.06 7.58
C GLN A 200 7.12 -1.06 6.49
N ALA A 201 6.63 0.13 6.85
CA ALA A 201 6.34 1.20 5.89
C ALA A 201 7.58 1.60 5.08
N TYR A 202 8.75 1.72 5.73
CA TYR A 202 10.01 1.96 5.04
C TYR A 202 10.41 0.81 4.10
N ASN A 203 10.18 -0.44 4.51
CA ASN A 203 10.43 -1.60 3.65
C ASN A 203 9.52 -1.64 2.43
N ILE A 204 8.24 -1.27 2.59
CA ILE A 204 7.26 -1.13 1.49
C ILE A 204 7.74 -0.06 0.50
N TYR A 205 8.15 1.10 0.99
CA TYR A 205 8.73 2.15 0.14
C TYR A 205 10.00 1.66 -0.59
N LYS A 206 10.87 0.91 0.09
CA LYS A 206 12.10 0.39 -0.51
C LYS A 206 11.88 -0.72 -1.54
N ALA A 207 10.74 -1.41 -1.50
CA ALA A 207 10.35 -2.36 -2.54
C ALA A 207 10.28 -1.63 -3.90
N GLY A 208 9.59 -0.49 -3.90
CA GLY A 208 9.53 0.44 -5.03
C GLY A 208 8.20 0.39 -5.79
N PHE A 209 8.11 1.21 -6.84
CA PHE A 209 6.90 1.35 -7.67
C PHE A 209 6.76 0.24 -8.72
N GLY A 210 7.82 -0.49 -9.01
CA GLY A 210 7.81 -1.61 -9.95
C GLY A 210 7.44 -2.89 -9.23
N GLY A 211 6.16 -3.30 -9.29
CA GLY A 211 5.63 -4.51 -8.65
C GLY A 211 6.16 -5.86 -9.19
N SER A 212 7.46 -5.94 -9.50
CA SER A 212 8.12 -7.20 -9.79
C SER A 212 8.73 -7.74 -8.51
N MET A 213 8.15 -8.83 -8.01
CA MET A 213 8.65 -9.68 -6.91
C MET A 213 10.17 -9.98 -7.01
N LEU A 214 10.72 -10.00 -8.23
CA LEU A 214 12.14 -10.18 -8.50
C LEU A 214 12.97 -8.93 -8.17
N GLY A 215 12.48 -7.74 -8.54
CA GLY A 215 13.12 -6.44 -8.25
C GLY A 215 13.15 -6.12 -6.75
N ASP A 216 12.08 -6.50 -6.03
CA ASP A 216 12.01 -6.36 -4.56
C ASP A 216 13.03 -7.23 -3.84
N LEU A 217 13.33 -8.41 -4.39
CA LEU A 217 14.35 -9.32 -3.87
C LEU A 217 15.77 -8.75 -4.08
N PHE A 218 16.06 -8.20 -5.27
CA PHE A 218 17.35 -7.56 -5.57
C PHE A 218 17.57 -6.26 -4.79
N ASN A 219 16.52 -5.48 -4.53
CA ASN A 219 16.63 -4.27 -3.70
C ASN A 219 16.88 -4.55 -2.22
N LYS A 220 16.39 -5.69 -1.70
CA LYS A 220 16.52 -6.07 -0.28
C LYS A 220 17.74 -6.96 0.00
N TYR A 221 18.12 -7.81 -0.94
CA TYR A 221 19.23 -8.74 -0.83
C TYR A 221 20.15 -8.59 -2.05
N ARG A 222 21.39 -8.14 -1.82
CA ARG A 222 22.43 -8.20 -2.85
C ARG A 222 22.92 -9.62 -2.98
N ILE A 223 22.85 -10.17 -4.18
CA ILE A 223 23.40 -11.49 -4.48
C ILE A 223 24.85 -11.28 -4.91
N LYS A 224 25.79 -11.59 -4.00
CA LYS A 224 27.21 -11.69 -4.35
C LYS A 224 27.49 -13.12 -4.79
N ILE A 225 27.73 -13.31 -6.08
CA ILE A 225 28.24 -14.58 -6.62
C ILE A 225 29.76 -14.48 -6.62
N SER A 226 30.43 -15.25 -5.76
CA SER A 226 31.88 -15.36 -5.70
C SER A 226 32.34 -16.69 -6.30
N PHE A 227 33.26 -16.65 -7.26
CA PHE A 227 33.96 -17.82 -7.77
C PHE A 227 35.17 -18.10 -6.87
N LEU A 228 35.25 -19.32 -6.33
CA LEU A 228 36.31 -19.76 -5.43
C LEU A 228 37.10 -20.89 -6.10
N GLU A 229 38.42 -20.78 -6.10
CA GLU A 229 39.35 -21.86 -6.46
C GLU A 229 40.30 -22.07 -5.26
N ASP A 230 40.43 -23.30 -4.78
CA ASP A 230 41.19 -23.65 -3.57
C ASP A 230 40.82 -22.82 -2.31
N ASN A 231 39.53 -22.54 -2.13
CA ASN A 231 39.01 -21.67 -1.06
C ASN A 231 39.53 -20.21 -1.11
N GLN A 232 40.12 -19.76 -2.23
CA GLN A 232 40.46 -18.36 -2.46
C GLN A 232 39.55 -17.73 -3.52
N GLU A 233 39.05 -16.52 -3.22
CA GLU A 233 38.11 -15.78 -4.06
C GLU A 233 38.83 -15.25 -5.32
N GLN A 234 38.51 -15.83 -6.48
CA GLN A 234 39.12 -15.49 -7.77
C GLN A 234 38.36 -14.35 -8.50
N GLY A 235 37.11 -14.09 -8.09
CA GLY A 235 36.32 -12.99 -8.61
C GLY A 235 34.90 -13.01 -8.06
N SER A 236 34.28 -11.84 -7.99
CA SER A 236 32.90 -11.70 -7.54
C SER A 236 32.09 -10.76 -8.42
N PHE A 237 30.83 -11.12 -8.62
CA PHE A 237 29.84 -10.26 -9.25
C PHE A 237 28.71 -10.00 -8.25
N GLU A 238 28.38 -8.73 -8.04
CA GLU A 238 27.26 -8.31 -7.18
C GLU A 238 26.09 -7.85 -8.06
N ILE A 239 24.90 -8.37 -7.77
CA ILE A 239 23.62 -7.94 -8.35
C ILE A 239 22.70 -7.52 -7.21
#